data_AF-A0A3C0B1W3-F1
#
_entry.id   AF-A0A3C0B1W3-F1
#
_cell.length_a   1.000
_cell.length_b   1.000
_cell.length_c   1.000
_cell.angle_alpha   90.00
_cell.angle_beta   90.00
_cell.angle_gamma   90.00
#
_symmetry.space_group_name_H-M   'P 1'
#
loop_
_entity.id
_entity.type
_entity.pdbx_description
1 polymer ?
#
loop_
_entity_poly.entity_id
_entity_poly.type
_entity_poly.pdbx_seq_one_letter_code
_entity_poly.pdbx_strand_id
1 'polypeptide(L)' 'GVDGHFQMLNNHAPIVSILQKGLVKITAPSFNFSSESEDLFSKVNDQNYTIAINSGTIEMKDNKVIVLAD' A
#
# COMPACT_ATOMS: atom_id res chain seq x y z
N GLY A 1 0.95 -10.08 2.81
CA GLY A 1 2.04 -10.40 3.75
C GLY A 1 2.60 -11.76 3.45
N VAL A 2 3.58 -12.18 4.24
CA VAL A 2 4.22 -13.51 4.13
C VAL A 2 3.25 -14.66 4.38
N ASP A 3 2.28 -14.49 5.28
CA ASP A 3 1.28 -15.52 5.63
C ASP A 3 -0.01 -15.47 4.80
N GLY A 4 -0.05 -14.61 3.77
CA GLY A 4 -1.21 -14.47 2.89
C GLY A 4 -1.65 -13.02 2.67
N HIS A 5 -2.78 -12.89 1.97
CA HIS A 5 -3.38 -11.60 1.66
C HIS A 5 -4.16 -11.06 2.86
N PHE A 6 -4.04 -9.76 3.09
CA PHE A 6 -4.81 -9.07 4.10
C PHE A 6 -5.14 -7.66 3.60
N GLN A 7 -6.08 -7.02 4.27
CA GLN A 7 -6.44 -5.63 4.03
C GLN A 7 -6.45 -4.87 5.36
N MET A 8 -6.23 -3.57 5.28
CA MET A 8 -6.34 -2.65 6.42
C MET A 8 -7.41 -1.62 6.09
N LEU A 9 -8.31 -1.37 7.04
CA LEU A 9 -9.36 -0.37 6.93
C LEU A 9 -9.09 0.78 7.91
N ASN A 10 -9.87 1.85 7.78
CA ASN A 10 -9.86 2.97 8.72
C ASN A 10 -10.03 2.46 10.18
N ASN A 11 -9.20 2.96 11.10
CA ASN A 11 -9.16 2.58 12.51
C ASN A 11 -8.86 1.09 12.81
N HIS A 12 -8.15 0.40 11.91
CA HIS A 12 -7.62 -0.92 12.22
C HIS A 12 -6.53 -0.85 13.32
N ALA A 13 -6.40 -1.92 14.10
CA ALA A 13 -5.41 -2.02 15.18
C ALA A 13 -3.97 -1.87 14.64
N PRO A 14 -3.04 -1.29 15.42
CA PRO A 14 -1.65 -1.17 15.01
C PRO A 14 -1.02 -2.52 14.68
N ILE A 15 -0.27 -2.58 13.59
CA ILE A 15 0.36 -3.81 13.11
C ILE A 15 1.61 -3.49 12.28
N VAL A 16 2.62 -4.35 12.37
CA VAL A 16 3.77 -4.39 11.47
C VAL A 16 3.77 -5.74 10.76
N SER A 17 3.96 -5.74 9.45
CA SER A 17 4.00 -6.98 8.66
C SER A 17 5.05 -6.90 7.55
N ILE A 18 5.69 -8.04 7.28
CA ILE A 18 6.59 -8.21 6.15
C ILE A 18 5.76 -8.51 4.89
N LEU A 19 6.12 -7.85 3.79
CA LEU A 19 5.52 -8.03 2.49
C LEU A 19 6.47 -8.82 1.59
N GLN A 20 5.95 -9.87 0.98
CA GLN A 20 6.61 -10.58 -0.12
C GLN A 20 6.25 -9.93 -1.47
N LYS A 21 6.93 -10.36 -2.53
CA LYS A 21 6.63 -9.95 -3.90
C LYS A 21 5.13 -10.04 -4.20
N GLY A 22 4.57 -8.97 -4.74
CA GLY A 22 3.15 -8.92 -5.04
C GLY A 22 2.65 -7.54 -5.44
N LEU A 23 1.33 -7.40 -5.41
CA LEU A 23 0.63 -6.18 -5.79
C LEU A 23 -0.02 -5.56 -4.56
N VAL A 24 0.34 -4.32 -4.23
CA VAL A 24 -0.36 -3.52 -3.23
C VAL A 24 -1.46 -2.73 -3.92
N LYS A 25 -2.67 -2.79 -3.36
CA LYS A 25 -3.84 -2.07 -3.87
C LYS A 25 -4.21 -0.97 -2.89
N ILE A 26 -4.42 0.23 -3.41
CA ILE A 26 -4.77 1.41 -2.63
C ILE A 26 -6.11 1.93 -3.15
N THR A 27 -7.09 2.04 -2.26
CA THR A 27 -8.40 2.62 -2.57
C THR A 27 -8.54 3.92 -1.80
N ALA A 28 -8.63 5.05 -2.50
CA ALA A 28 -8.75 6.37 -1.90
C ALA A 28 -9.64 7.29 -2.76
N PRO A 29 -10.46 8.17 -2.15
CA PRO A 29 -11.26 9.15 -2.90
C PRO A 29 -10.38 10.17 -3.65
N SER A 30 -9.19 10.43 -3.12
CA SER A 30 -8.16 11.26 -3.74
C SER A 30 -6.79 10.68 -3.40
N PHE A 31 -5.88 10.70 -4.38
CA PHE A 31 -4.50 10.25 -4.20
C PHE A 31 -3.58 11.18 -4.98
N ASN A 32 -2.63 11.81 -4.27
CA ASN A 32 -1.68 12.75 -4.86
C ASN A 32 -0.32 12.07 -4.96
N PHE A 33 0.25 12.08 -6.16
CA PHE A 33 1.62 11.62 -6.41
C PHE A 33 2.57 12.82 -6.46
N SER A 34 3.82 12.59 -6.09
CA SER A 34 4.89 13.47 -6.58
C SER A 34 5.17 13.10 -8.05
N SER A 35 5.64 14.06 -8.84
CA SER A 35 6.00 13.82 -10.26
C SER A 35 7.02 12.70 -10.46
N GLU A 36 7.82 12.41 -9.44
CA GLU A 36 8.86 11.36 -9.45
C GLU A 36 8.30 9.97 -9.12
N SER A 37 7.13 9.89 -8.47
CA SER A 37 6.55 8.64 -8.01
C SER A 37 5.37 8.17 -8.85
N GLU A 38 4.81 9.04 -9.70
CA GLU A 38 3.64 8.72 -10.52
C GLU A 38 3.84 7.46 -11.39
N ASP A 39 5.03 7.30 -11.99
CA ASP A 39 5.37 6.15 -12.83
C ASP A 39 5.41 4.81 -12.07
N LEU A 40 5.54 4.83 -10.75
CA LEU A 40 5.53 3.62 -9.92
C LEU A 40 4.11 3.06 -9.71
N PHE A 41 3.08 3.89 -9.94
CA PHE A 41 1.70 3.52 -9.68
C PHE A 41 0.91 3.34 -10.98
N SER A 42 0.13 2.27 -11.03
CA SER A 42 -0.86 2.05 -12.07
C SER A 42 -2.24 2.47 -11.57
N LYS A 43 -2.81 3.53 -12.17
CA LYS A 43 -4.20 3.95 -11.94
C LYS A 43 -5.15 2.96 -12.62
N VAL A 44 -5.93 2.22 -11.82
CA VAL A 44 -6.93 1.26 -12.32
C VAL A 44 -8.25 1.98 -12.64
N ASN A 45 -8.65 2.91 -11.77
CA ASN A 45 -9.78 3.83 -11.98
C ASN A 45 -9.61 5.06 -11.07
N ASP A 46 -10.61 5.92 -10.99
CA ASP A 46 -10.55 7.18 -10.23
C ASP A 46 -10.29 7.03 -8.73
N GLN A 47 -10.50 5.83 -8.17
CA GLN A 47 -10.33 5.59 -6.73
C GLN A 47 -9.35 4.46 -6.43
N ASN A 48 -8.88 3.71 -7.43
CA ASN A 48 -8.09 2.51 -7.23
C ASN A 48 -6.75 2.62 -7.95
N TYR A 49 -5.69 2.40 -7.18
CA TYR A 49 -4.30 2.49 -7.60
C TYR A 49 -3.57 1.22 -7.18
N THR A 50 -2.55 0.85 -7.94
CA THR A 50 -1.75 -0.34 -7.66
C THR A 50 -0.27 -0.06 -7.83
N ILE A 51 0.54 -0.71 -7.00
CA ILE A 51 2.01 -0.70 -7.10
C ILE A 51 2.50 -2.13 -6.95
N ALA A 52 3.34 -2.56 -7.90
CA ALA A 52 4.02 -3.84 -7.85
C ALA A 52 5.29 -3.69 -7.00
N ILE A 53 5.48 -4.61 -6.05
CA ILE A 53 6.64 -4.61 -5.15
C ILE A 53 7.34 -5.96 -5.23
N ASN A 54 8.67 -5.97 -5.07
CA ASN A 54 9.49 -7.17 -4.95
C ASN A 54 9.56 -7.68 -3.52
N SER A 55 9.60 -6.76 -2.56
CA SER A 55 9.52 -7.05 -1.13
C SER A 55 9.21 -5.76 -0.36
N GLY A 56 8.95 -5.87 0.95
CA GLY A 56 8.80 -4.68 1.77
C GLY A 56 8.37 -4.94 3.20
N THR A 57 8.04 -3.85 3.89
CA THR A 57 7.45 -3.86 5.23
C THR A 57 6.32 -2.83 5.25
N ILE A 58 5.21 -3.18 5.91
CA ILE A 58 4.10 -2.27 6.17
C ILE A 58 3.94 -2.07 7.66
N GLU A 59 3.77 -0.82 8.07
CA GLU A 59 3.41 -0.41 9.42
C GLU A 59 2.08 0.34 9.38
N MET A 60 1.17 -0.02 10.27
CA MET A 60 -0.01 0.77 10.58
C MET A 60 0.03 1.20 12.04
N LYS A 61 -0.10 2.51 12.27
CA LYS A 61 -0.17 3.10 13.61
C LYS A 61 -0.92 4.42 13.55
N ASP A 62 -1.77 4.68 14.54
CA ASP A 62 -2.55 5.94 14.64
C ASP A 62 -3.28 6.30 13.33
N ASN A 63 -3.89 5.29 12.70
CA ASN A 63 -4.59 5.37 11.41
C ASN A 63 -3.73 5.87 10.22
N LYS A 64 -2.41 5.83 10.38
CA LYS A 64 -1.43 6.09 9.33
C LYS A 64 -0.80 4.78 8.90
N VAL A 65 -0.70 4.59 7.59
CA VAL A 65 -0.04 3.44 6.98
C VAL A 65 1.24 3.91 6.30
N ILE A 66 2.35 3.22 6.57
CA ILE A 66 3.65 3.44 5.91
C ILE A 66 4.05 2.12 5.27
N VAL A 67 4.39 2.16 3.98
CA VAL A 67 4.92 1.01 3.25
C VAL A 67 6.32 1.36 2.77
N LEU A 68 7.29 0.53 3.16
CA LEU A 68 8.67 0.57 2.67
C LEU A 68 8.81 -0.61 1.72
N ALA A 69 9.07 -0.36 0.43
CA ALA A 69 9.12 -1.39 -0.59
C ALA A 69 10.33 -1.26 -1.52
N ASP A 70 10.75 -2.40 -2.06
CA ASP A 70 11.78 -2.59 -3.09
C ASP A 70 11.14 -3.06 -4.41
#